data_AF-T1AXJ4-F1
#
_entry.id   AF-T1AXJ4-F1
#
_cell.length_a   1.000
_cell.length_b   1.000
_cell.length_c   1.000
_cell.angle_alpha   90.00
_cell.angle_beta   90.00
_cell.angle_gamma   90.00
#
_symmetry.space_group_name_H-M   'P 1'
#
loop_
_entity.id
_entity.type
_entity.pdbx_description
1 polymer ?
#
loop_
_entity_poly.entity_id
_entity_poly.type
_entity_poly.pdbx_seq_one_letter_code
_entity_poly.pdbx_strand_id
1 'polypeptide(L)'
;VTPIGTPLLAGPGSITTAILINSKEANNLPGQFAMGLGFLLVIVVTYVILMFSFPISKRMGKTGTMVVSRIMGLLLASIAVELITTGIISIILAANL
;
A
#
# COMPACT_ATOMS: atom_id res chain seq x y z
N VAL A 1 19.66 -1.93 -4.59
CA VAL A 1 18.50 -1.01 -4.52
C VAL A 1 17.58 -1.29 -5.69
N THR A 2 16.69 -2.26 -5.53
CA THR A 2 15.58 -2.49 -6.45
C THR A 2 14.35 -1.75 -5.89
N PRO A 3 13.46 -1.20 -6.73
CA PRO A 3 12.35 -0.33 -6.33
C PRO A 3 11.20 -1.12 -5.70
N ILE A 4 11.50 -2.00 -4.75
CA ILE A 4 10.50 -2.78 -4.00
C ILE A 4 9.97 -1.97 -2.82
N GLY A 5 10.73 -0.98 -2.34
CA GLY A 5 10.29 -0.10 -1.26
C GLY A 5 9.08 0.76 -1.64
N THR A 6 8.99 1.21 -2.89
CA THR A 6 7.88 2.04 -3.37
C THR A 6 6.54 1.29 -3.44
N PRO A 7 6.41 0.07 -4.00
CA PRO A 7 5.18 -0.71 -3.93
C PRO A 7 4.88 -1.28 -2.54
N LEU A 8 5.89 -1.45 -1.67
CA LEU A 8 5.64 -1.86 -0.29
C LEU A 8 5.03 -0.72 0.54
N LEU A 9 5.53 0.51 0.37
CA LEU A 9 5.02 1.69 1.07
C LEU A 9 3.68 2.16 0.51
N ALA A 10 3.53 2.20 -0.82
CA ALA A 10 2.28 2.45 -1.50
C ALA A 10 1.73 1.11 -2.01
N GLY A 11 1.17 0.32 -1.10
CA GLY A 11 0.57 -0.97 -1.43
C GLY A 11 -0.47 -0.86 -2.55
N PRO A 12 -0.64 -1.88 -3.40
CA PRO A 12 -1.55 -1.85 -4.54
C PRO A 12 -3.00 -1.54 -4.11
N GLY A 13 -3.46 -2.05 -2.96
CA GLY A 13 -4.78 -1.72 -2.42
C GLY A 13 -4.93 -0.25 -2.02
N SER A 14 -3.87 0.37 -1.47
CA SER A 14 -3.86 1.80 -1.13
C SER A 14 -3.90 2.67 -2.38
N ILE A 15 -3.21 2.27 -3.45
CA ILE A 15 -3.24 2.95 -4.75
C ILE A 15 -4.66 2.89 -5.34
N THR A 16 -5.27 1.70 -5.41
CA THR A 16 -6.64 1.54 -5.91
C THR A 16 -7.64 2.36 -5.10
N THR A 17 -7.52 2.34 -3.77
CA THR A 17 -8.41 3.11 -2.89
C THR A 17 -8.26 4.61 -3.11
N ALA A 18 -7.03 5.11 -3.24
CA ALA A 18 -6.78 6.51 -3.55
C ALA A 18 -7.40 6.92 -4.91
N ILE A 19 -7.28 6.08 -5.93
CA ILE A 19 -7.90 6.31 -7.24
C ILE A 19 -9.43 6.35 -7.12
N LEU A 20 -10.04 5.42 -6.39
CA LEU A 20 -11.50 5.34 -6.20
C LEU A 20 -12.06 6.50 -5.37
N ILE A 21 -11.33 6.95 -4.34
CA ILE A 21 -11.73 8.13 -3.55
C ILE A 21 -11.62 9.38 -4.41
N ASN A 22 -10.52 9.52 -5.16
CA ASN A 22 -10.34 10.65 -6.05
C ASN A 22 -11.40 10.69 -7.15
N SER A 23 -11.78 9.56 -7.73
CA SER A 23 -12.83 9.51 -8.77
C SER A 23 -14.22 9.86 -8.24
N LYS A 24 -14.53 9.54 -6.98
CA LYS A 24 -15.81 9.90 -6.34
C LYS A 24 -15.86 11.36 -5.88
N GLU A 25 -14.77 11.87 -5.33
CA GLU A 25 -14.69 13.19 -4.68
C GLU A 25 -14.03 14.26 -5.56
N ALA A 26 -13.80 13.98 -6.85
CA ALA A 26 -13.02 14.83 -7.77
C ALA A 26 -13.47 16.30 -7.80
N ASN A 27 -14.77 16.57 -7.61
CA ASN A 27 -15.34 17.92 -7.65
C ASN A 27 -15.69 18.50 -6.26
N ASN A 28 -15.34 17.81 -5.17
CA ASN A 28 -15.66 18.21 -3.80
C ASN A 28 -14.42 18.81 -3.11
N LEU A 29 -14.40 20.14 -2.93
CA LEU A 29 -13.28 20.86 -2.30
C LEU A 29 -12.89 20.30 -0.91
N PRO A 30 -13.85 20.06 0.02
CA PRO A 30 -13.60 19.35 1.26
C PRO A 30 -12.93 17.98 1.10
N GLY A 31 -13.38 17.19 0.11
CA GLY A 31 -12.84 15.85 -0.16
C GLY A 31 -11.39 15.89 -0.63
N GLN A 32 -11.06 16.83 -1.52
CA GLN A 32 -9.68 17.04 -1.97
C GLN A 32 -8.75 17.48 -0.83
N PHE A 33 -9.21 18.38 0.04
CA PHE A 33 -8.45 18.81 1.21
C PHE A 33 -8.17 17.66 2.18
N ALA A 34 -9.19 16.84 2.48
CA ALA A 34 -9.04 15.68 3.35
C ALA A 34 -8.05 14.65 2.78
N MET A 35 -8.10 14.41 1.46
CA MET A 35 -7.18 13.50 0.77
C MET A 35 -5.73 14.02 0.81
N GLY A 36 -5.53 15.31 0.54
CA GLY A 36 -4.22 15.96 0.62
C GLY A 36 -3.61 15.90 2.03
N LEU A 37 -4.44 16.15 3.05
CA LEU A 37 -4.03 16.03 4.46
C LEU A 37 -3.63 14.58 4.81
N GLY A 38 -4.39 13.60 4.32
CA GLY A 38 -4.10 12.18 4.51
C GLY A 38 -2.75 11.77 3.92
N PHE A 39 -2.46 12.19 2.68
CA PHE A 39 -1.15 11.93 2.06
C PHE A 39 -0.01 12.59 2.82
N LEU A 40 -0.18 13.85 3.23
CA LEU A 40 0.82 14.56 4.01
C LEU A 40 1.13 13.81 5.32
N LEU A 41 0.09 13.32 6.00
CA LEU A 41 0.23 12.56 7.25
C LEU A 41 1.01 11.25 7.01
N VAL A 42 0.66 10.49 5.96
CA VAL A 42 1.38 9.25 5.59
C VAL A 42 2.86 9.53 5.28
N ILE A 43 3.16 10.61 4.55
CA ILE A 43 4.52 11.02 4.24
C ILE A 43 5.29 11.36 5.53
N VAL A 44 4.70 12.15 6.43
CA VAL A 44 5.34 12.52 7.71
C VAL A 44 5.59 11.30 8.58
N VAL A 45 4.61 10.40 8.72
CA VAL A 45 4.77 9.17 9.50
C VAL A 45 5.86 8.28 8.90
N THR A 46 5.85 8.09 7.58
CA THR A 46 6.87 7.31 6.88
C THR A 46 8.26 7.92 7.07
N TYR A 47 8.38 9.24 6.96
CA TYR A 47 9.62 9.97 7.18
C TYR A 47 10.17 9.74 8.59
N VAL A 48 9.32 9.86 9.62
CA VAL A 48 9.72 9.61 11.02
C VAL A 48 10.18 8.15 11.20
N ILE A 49 9.44 7.18 10.66
CA ILE A 49 9.84 5.76 10.73
C ILE A 49 11.21 5.54 10.07
N LEU A 50 11.42 6.13 8.88
CA LEU A 50 12.68 6.00 8.14
C LEU A 50 13.84 6.69 8.86
N MET A 51 13.59 7.80 9.56
CA MET A 51 14.60 8.46 10.40
C MET A 51 15.14 7.53 11.49
N PHE A 52 14.29 6.65 12.04
CA PHE A 52 14.69 5.63 13.01
C PHE A 52 15.04 4.27 12.38
N SER A 53 15.13 4.16 11.05
CA SER A 53 15.39 2.88 10.38
C SER A 53 16.76 2.27 10.71
N PHE A 54 17.78 3.10 10.96
CA PHE A 54 19.13 2.65 11.24
C PHE A 54 19.23 1.82 12.55
N PRO A 55 18.73 2.31 13.71
CA PRO A 55 18.70 1.50 14.93
C PRO A 55 17.74 0.30 14.82
N ILE A 56 16.62 0.41 14.09
CA ILE A 56 15.68 -0.70 13.87
C ILE A 56 16.37 -1.84 13.10
N SER A 57 17.06 -1.51 12.00
CA SER A 57 17.79 -2.46 11.17
C SER A 57 18.90 -3.17 11.96
N LYS A 58 19.64 -2.43 12.80
CA LYS A 58 20.68 -3.00 13.66
C LYS A 58 20.11 -4.00 14.68
N ARG A 59 18.90 -3.77 15.20
CA ARG A 59 18.24 -4.65 16.16
C ARG A 59 17.62 -5.89 15.51
N MET A 60 17.17 -5.80 14.26
CA MET A 60 16.65 -6.94 13.49
C MET A 60 17.75 -7.93 13.06
N GLY A 61 18.98 -7.46 12.87
CA GLY A 61 20.09 -8.30 12.42
C GLY A 61 19.88 -8.89 11.02
N LYS A 62 20.79 -9.79 10.61
CA LYS A 62 20.75 -10.39 9.27
C LYS A 62 19.57 -11.35 9.09
N THR A 63 19.33 -12.21 10.07
CA THR A 63 18.25 -13.21 10.01
C THR A 63 16.88 -12.56 10.05
N GLY A 64 16.67 -11.58 10.95
CA GLY A 64 15.37 -10.89 11.06
C GLY A 64 15.01 -10.15 9.77
N THR A 65 15.99 -9.47 9.15
CA THR A 65 15.77 -8.79 7.86
C THR A 65 15.40 -9.77 6.74
N MET A 66 16.03 -10.95 6.69
CA MET A 66 15.65 -11.99 5.71
C MET A 66 14.25 -12.54 5.93
N VAL A 67 13.86 -12.78 7.19
CA VAL A 67 12.52 -13.27 7.53
C VAL A 67 11.46 -12.25 7.15
N VAL A 68 11.65 -10.98 7.53
CA VAL A 68 10.72 -9.90 7.16
C VAL A 68 10.59 -9.77 5.65
N SER A 69 11.70 -9.82 4.91
CA SER A 69 11.67 -9.76 3.44
C SER A 69 10.86 -10.91 2.84
N ARG A 70 10.98 -12.13 3.37
CA ARG A 70 10.17 -13.27 2.95
C ARG A 70 8.69 -13.08 3.26
N ILE A 71 8.36 -12.63 4.47
CA ILE A 71 6.98 -12.38 4.89
C ILE A 71 6.34 -11.31 4.00
N MET A 72 7.04 -10.19 3.73
CA MET A 72 6.53 -9.16 2.83
C MET A 72 6.23 -9.71 1.43
N GLY A 73 7.11 -10.58 0.90
CA GLY A 73 6.89 -11.25 -0.39
C GLY A 73 5.67 -12.19 -0.38
N LEU A 74 5.49 -12.96 0.69
CA LEU A 74 4.32 -13.85 0.84
C LEU A 74 3.01 -13.07 1.00
N LEU A 75 3.03 -11.96 1.76
CA LEU A 75 1.89 -11.06 1.89
C LEU A 75 1.52 -10.43 0.56
N LEU A 76 2.52 -9.93 -0.20
CA LEU A 76 2.28 -9.35 -1.51
C LEU A 76 1.68 -10.38 -2.49
N ALA A 77 2.17 -11.62 -2.47
CA ALA A 77 1.61 -12.70 -3.28
C ALA A 77 0.16 -13.01 -2.89
N SER A 78 -0.15 -13.05 -1.59
CA SER A 78 -1.52 -13.23 -1.10
C SER A 78 -2.45 -12.11 -1.57
N ILE A 79 -2.02 -10.85 -1.41
CA ILE A 79 -2.79 -9.68 -1.84
C ILE A 79 -3.00 -9.70 -3.36
N ALA A 80 -1.98 -10.12 -4.14
CA ALA A 80 -2.11 -10.24 -5.58
C ALA A 80 -3.18 -11.26 -5.98
N VAL A 81 -3.19 -12.45 -5.35
CA VAL A 81 -4.21 -13.48 -5.58
C VAL A 81 -5.60 -12.95 -5.19
N GLU A 82 -5.71 -12.29 -4.04
CA GLU A 82 -6.97 -11.68 -3.56
C GLU A 82 -7.52 -10.66 -4.56
N LEU A 83 -6.68 -9.76 -5.08
CA LEU A 83 -7.08 -8.75 -6.07
C LEU A 83 -7.53 -9.40 -7.39
N ILE A 84 -6.83 -10.45 -7.84
CA ILE A 84 -7.20 -11.19 -9.06
C ILE A 84 -8.55 -11.88 -8.87
N THR A 85 -8.73 -12.63 -7.78
CA THR A 85 -9.97 -13.36 -7.49
C THR A 85 -11.14 -12.39 -7.34
N THR A 86 -10.97 -11.30 -6.61
CA THR A 86 -12.00 -10.26 -6.45
C THR A 86 -12.36 -9.62 -7.79
N GLY A 87 -11.36 -9.34 -8.63
CA GLY A 87 -11.57 -8.82 -9.98
C GLY A 87 -12.38 -9.78 -10.86
N ILE A 88 -12.02 -11.07 -10.88
CA ILE A 88 -12.75 -12.10 -11.65
C ILE A 88 -14.19 -12.24 -11.16
N ILE A 89 -14.41 -12.34 -9.85
CA ILE A 89 -15.76 -12.43 -9.26
C ILE A 89 -16.58 -11.20 -9.65
N SER A 90 -16.02 -10.00 -9.53
CA SER A 90 -16.69 -8.77 -9.91
C SER A 90 -17.09 -8.73 -11.38
N ILE A 91 -16.25 -9.26 -12.29
CA ILE A 91 -16.56 -9.34 -13.73
C ILE A 91 -17.70 -10.33 -13.98
N ILE A 92 -17.65 -11.52 -13.39
CA ILE A 92 -18.69 -12.55 -13.56
C ILE A 92 -20.04 -12.02 -13.05
N LEU A 93 -20.05 -11.41 -11.87
CA LEU A 93 -21.26 -10.87 -11.24
C LEU A 93 -21.82 -9.67 -12.02
N ALA A 94 -20.96 -8.86 -12.63
CA ALA A 94 -21.37 -7.79 -13.54
C ALA A 94 -21.86 -8.30 -14.91
N ALA A 95 -21.40 -9.47 -15.35
CA ALA A 95 -21.73 -10.08 -16.65
C ALA A 95 -23.04 -10.88 -16.66
N ASN A 96 -23.66 -11.11 -15.50
CA ASN A 96 -24.98 -11.70 -15.24
C ASN A 96 -25.75 -12.16 -16.52
N LEU A 97 -25.80 -13.44 -16.97
CA LEU A 97 -25.69 -14.76 -16.32
C LEU A 97 -25.84 -14.83 -14.79
#